data_AF-A0A1S3CSW1-F1
#
_entry.id   AF-A0A1S3CSW1-F1
#
_cell.length_a   1.000
_cell.length_b   1.000
_cell.length_c   1.000
_cell.angle_alpha   90.00
_cell.angle_beta   90.00
_cell.angle_gamma   90.00
#
_symmetry.space_group_name_H-M   'P 1'
#
loop_
_entity.id
_entity.type
_entity.pdbx_description
1 polymer ?
#
loop_
_entity_poly.entity_id
_entity_poly.type
_entity_poly.pdbx_seq_one_letter_code
_entity_poly.pdbx_strand_id
1 'polypeptide(L)'
;MPAVGQLEKDAKYSLVYQLLKIFLTQRLDAYMEFQAANSSLLKSYGLVHEDCIAKMRLLSLVDLGSNESARIPYALIKGVTCVLLVLQINDDEVELWVVKAITSKLIDCKMDQMNEVVIVSRY
;
A
#
# COMPACT_ATOMS: atom_id res chain seq x y z
N MET A 1 11.08 1.35 -17.26
CA MET A 1 10.83 0.10 -18.01
C MET A 1 10.05 0.42 -19.28
N PRO A 2 10.61 0.22 -20.49
CA PRO A 2 9.99 0.67 -21.75
C PRO A 2 8.68 -0.05 -22.11
N ALA A 3 8.49 -1.30 -21.69
CA ALA A 3 7.27 -2.07 -21.95
C ALA A 3 6.02 -1.52 -21.21
N VAL A 4 6.21 -0.95 -20.01
CA VAL A 4 5.10 -0.40 -19.21
C VAL A 4 4.62 0.93 -19.79
N GLY A 5 5.52 1.72 -20.38
CA GLY A 5 5.16 2.99 -21.05
C GLY A 5 4.42 2.81 -22.38
N GLN A 6 4.50 1.62 -23.01
CA GLN A 6 3.74 1.32 -24.23
C GLN A 6 2.25 1.08 -23.93
N LEU A 7 1.91 0.60 -22.73
CA LEU A 7 0.52 0.41 -22.28
C LEU A 7 -0.25 1.73 -22.17
N GLU A 8 0.44 2.87 -22.07
CA GLU A 8 -0.17 4.21 -22.09
C GLU A 8 -0.87 4.51 -23.42
N LYS A 9 -0.40 3.92 -24.53
CA LYS A 9 -0.94 4.15 -25.88
C LYS A 9 -2.10 3.23 -26.23
N ASP A 10 -2.40 2.23 -25.40
CA ASP A 10 -3.44 1.24 -25.64
C ASP A 10 -4.75 1.63 -24.94
N ALA A 11 -5.83 1.80 -25.69
CA ALA A 11 -7.14 2.22 -25.15
C ALA A 11 -7.71 1.26 -24.09
N LYS A 12 -7.30 -0.03 -24.14
CA LYS A 12 -7.74 -1.06 -23.20
C LYS A 12 -6.95 -1.03 -21.89
N TYR A 13 -5.66 -0.71 -21.95
CA TYR A 13 -4.74 -0.78 -20.80
C TYR A 13 -4.40 0.59 -20.19
N SER A 14 -4.77 1.68 -20.84
CA SER A 14 -4.59 3.06 -20.35
C SER A 14 -5.17 3.25 -18.93
N LEU A 15 -6.35 2.67 -18.64
CA LEU A 15 -6.93 2.69 -17.29
C LEU A 15 -6.11 1.90 -16.26
N VAL A 16 -5.57 0.73 -16.63
CA VAL A 16 -4.73 -0.08 -15.74
C VAL A 16 -3.41 0.64 -15.46
N TYR A 17 -2.88 1.33 -16.46
CA TYR A 17 -1.69 2.18 -16.30
C TYR A 17 -1.97 3.39 -15.40
N GLN A 18 -3.14 4.03 -15.54
CA GLN A 18 -3.57 5.09 -14.64
C GLN A 18 -3.71 4.58 -13.19
N LEU A 19 -4.30 3.40 -13.00
CA LEU A 19 -4.34 2.74 -11.70
C LEU A 19 -2.93 2.52 -11.14
N LEU A 20 -2.01 1.97 -11.92
CA LEU A 20 -0.62 1.77 -11.50
C LEU A 20 0.06 3.10 -11.10
N LYS A 21 -0.23 4.19 -11.83
CA LYS A 21 0.25 5.55 -11.49
C LYS A 21 -0.30 6.03 -10.15
N ILE A 22 -1.59 5.77 -9.87
CA ILE A 22 -2.21 6.08 -8.58
C ILE A 22 -1.55 5.27 -7.46
N PHE A 23 -1.27 3.99 -7.68
CA PHE A 23 -0.53 3.14 -6.74
C PHE A 23 0.89 3.65 -6.48
N LEU A 24 1.60 4.11 -7.52
CA LEU A 24 2.94 4.69 -7.41
C LEU A 24 2.96 6.03 -6.67
N THR A 25 1.92 6.85 -6.85
CA THR A 25 1.78 8.14 -6.16
C THR A 25 1.15 8.02 -4.78
N GLN A 26 0.75 6.81 -4.38
CA GLN A 26 0.13 6.49 -3.10
C GLN A 26 -1.06 7.39 -2.74
N ARG A 27 -1.79 7.93 -3.73
CA ARG A 27 -2.95 8.80 -3.47
C ARG A 27 -4.23 7.97 -3.33
N LEU A 28 -4.68 7.76 -2.09
CA LEU A 28 -5.90 7.03 -1.81
C LEU A 28 -7.16 7.74 -2.33
N ASP A 29 -7.21 9.07 -2.22
CA ASP A 29 -8.34 9.86 -2.75
C ASP A 29 -8.54 9.58 -4.24
N ALA A 30 -7.44 9.62 -5.01
CA ALA A 30 -7.45 9.32 -6.43
C ALA A 30 -7.84 7.86 -6.72
N TYR A 31 -7.46 6.92 -5.85
CA TYR A 31 -7.88 5.52 -5.96
C TYR A 31 -9.38 5.35 -5.70
N MET A 32 -9.93 6.01 -4.67
CA MET A 32 -11.37 5.96 -4.37
C MET A 32 -12.20 6.56 -5.50
N GLU A 33 -11.80 7.72 -6.04
CA GLU A 33 -12.45 8.32 -7.21
C GLU A 33 -12.37 7.41 -8.44
N PHE A 34 -11.20 6.81 -8.68
CA PHE A 34 -11.01 5.87 -9.79
C PHE A 34 -11.86 4.62 -9.64
N GLN A 35 -11.96 4.06 -8.43
CA GLN A 35 -12.78 2.89 -8.13
C GLN A 35 -14.26 3.21 -8.28
N ALA A 36 -14.71 4.36 -7.78
CA ALA A 36 -16.10 4.79 -7.91
C ALA A 36 -16.49 4.99 -9.38
N ALA A 37 -15.62 5.59 -10.18
CA ALA A 37 -15.84 5.81 -11.61
C ALA A 37 -15.71 4.53 -12.46
N ASN A 38 -14.92 3.54 -12.03
CA ASN A 38 -14.53 2.37 -12.85
C ASN A 38 -14.76 1.01 -12.17
N SER A 39 -15.68 0.92 -11.20
CA SER A 39 -15.95 -0.29 -10.40
C SER A 39 -16.26 -1.53 -11.26
N SER A 40 -16.96 -1.34 -12.38
CA SER A 40 -17.27 -2.41 -13.35
C SER A 40 -16.03 -2.91 -14.10
N LEU A 41 -15.07 -2.04 -14.42
CA LEU A 41 -13.81 -2.43 -15.06
C LEU A 41 -12.88 -3.17 -14.10
N LEU A 42 -12.80 -2.74 -12.83
CA LEU A 42 -12.02 -3.47 -11.82
C LEU A 42 -12.49 -4.92 -11.67
N LYS A 43 -13.82 -5.13 -11.66
CA LYS A 43 -14.41 -6.47 -11.64
C LYS A 43 -14.10 -7.27 -12.91
N SER A 44 -14.13 -6.64 -14.09
CA SER A 44 -13.75 -7.25 -15.37
C SER A 44 -12.30 -7.77 -15.36
N TYR A 45 -11.39 -7.03 -14.72
CA TYR A 45 -10.00 -7.45 -14.53
C TYR A 45 -9.78 -8.40 -13.34
N GLY A 46 -10.84 -8.74 -12.59
CA GLY A 46 -10.75 -9.60 -11.41
C GLY A 46 -10.07 -8.95 -10.20
N LEU A 47 -9.93 -7.62 -10.18
CA LEU A 47 -9.38 -6.90 -9.03
C LEU A 47 -10.46 -6.70 -7.97
N VAL A 48 -10.22 -7.28 -6.79
CA VAL A 48 -11.01 -7.06 -5.59
C VAL A 48 -10.56 -5.75 -4.94
N HIS A 49 -11.52 -4.91 -4.55
CA HIS A 49 -11.25 -3.63 -3.89
C HIS A 49 -10.44 -3.82 -2.60
N GLU A 50 -10.81 -4.80 -1.78
CA GLU A 50 -10.10 -5.17 -0.56
C GLU A 50 -8.62 -5.52 -0.81
N ASP A 51 -8.33 -6.31 -1.86
CA ASP A 51 -6.94 -6.65 -2.21
C ASP A 51 -6.15 -5.44 -2.72
N CYS A 52 -6.81 -4.52 -3.42
CA CYS A 52 -6.18 -3.27 -3.85
C CYS A 52 -5.83 -2.38 -2.66
N ILE A 53 -6.76 -2.22 -1.72
CA ILE A 53 -6.54 -1.47 -0.48
C ILE A 53 -5.41 -2.11 0.32
N ALA A 54 -5.43 -3.44 0.48
CA ALA A 54 -4.38 -4.18 1.17
C ALA A 54 -3.01 -3.94 0.53
N LYS A 55 -2.92 -3.95 -0.80
CA LYS A 55 -1.67 -3.66 -1.53
C LYS A 55 -1.23 -2.21 -1.36
N MET A 56 -2.12 -1.22 -1.43
CA MET A 56 -1.77 0.18 -1.20
C MET A 56 -1.24 0.37 0.22
N ARG A 57 -1.89 -0.26 1.20
CA ARG A 57 -1.44 -0.26 2.60
C ARG A 57 -0.05 -0.85 2.79
N LEU A 58 0.22 -1.99 2.16
CA LEU A 58 1.56 -2.60 2.20
C LEU A 58 2.60 -1.69 1.54
N LEU A 59 2.28 -1.08 0.39
CA LEU A 59 3.18 -0.17 -0.30
C LEU A 59 3.51 1.07 0.54
N SER A 60 2.51 1.70 1.17
CA SER A 60 2.74 2.83 2.08
C SER A 60 3.56 2.44 3.30
N LEU A 61 3.37 1.22 3.83
CA LEU A 61 4.19 0.70 4.93
C LEU A 61 5.65 0.46 4.50
N VAL A 62 5.90 -0.03 3.29
CA VAL A 62 7.25 -0.21 2.71
C VAL A 62 7.92 1.13 2.47
N ASP A 63 7.19 2.10 1.94
CA ASP A 63 7.71 3.44 1.68
C ASP A 63 8.10 4.14 2.99
N LEU A 64 7.24 4.05 4.01
CA LEU A 64 7.57 4.48 5.37
C LEU A 64 8.79 3.74 5.92
N GLY A 65 8.83 2.42 5.72
CA GLY A 65 9.96 1.52 5.96
C GLY A 65 11.29 1.98 5.39
N SER A 66 11.23 2.64 4.23
CA SER A 66 12.38 3.08 3.46
C SER A 66 12.79 4.51 3.77
N ASN A 67 11.83 5.37 4.14
CA ASN A 67 12.04 6.80 4.34
C ASN A 67 12.34 7.17 5.81
N GLU A 68 11.76 6.45 6.76
CA GLU A 68 12.08 6.59 8.18
C GLU A 68 13.26 5.70 8.56
N SER A 69 14.05 6.19 9.52
CA SER A 69 15.19 5.43 10.08
C SER A 69 14.74 4.03 10.49
N ALA A 70 15.69 3.08 10.59
CA ALA A 70 15.46 1.66 10.87
C ALA A 70 14.56 1.31 12.09
N ARG A 71 14.01 2.27 12.82
CA ARG A 71 13.00 2.12 13.88
C ARG A 71 11.78 2.97 13.57
N ILE A 72 10.63 2.33 13.40
CA ILE A 72 9.35 2.96 13.08
C ILE A 72 8.41 2.77 14.28
N PRO A 73 8.01 3.84 14.98
CA PRO A 73 7.06 3.73 16.07
C PRO A 73 5.67 3.31 15.56
N TYR A 74 4.95 2.52 16.35
CA TYR A 74 3.57 2.11 16.03
C TYR A 74 2.66 3.33 15.85
N ALA A 75 2.87 4.40 16.61
CA ALA A 75 2.15 5.66 16.46
C ALA A 75 2.34 6.27 15.06
N LEU A 76 3.53 6.14 14.47
CA LEU A 76 3.81 6.63 13.12
C LEU A 76 3.13 5.74 12.06
N ILE A 77 3.20 4.41 12.24
CA ILE A 77 2.50 3.47 11.36
C ILE A 77 1.00 3.73 11.40
N LYS A 78 0.41 3.90 12.58
CA LYS A 78 -0.99 4.28 12.72
C LYS A 78 -1.28 5.63 12.08
N GLY A 79 -0.47 6.66 12.36
CA GLY A 79 -0.68 8.00 11.82
C GLY A 79 -0.67 8.00 10.30
N VAL A 80 0.36 7.40 9.70
CA VAL A 80 0.51 7.32 8.24
C VAL A 80 -0.59 6.43 7.64
N THR A 81 -0.89 5.28 8.23
CA THR A 81 -1.95 4.40 7.68
C THR A 81 -3.35 4.99 7.89
N CYS A 82 -3.58 5.74 8.96
CA CYS A 82 -4.85 6.45 9.21
C CYS A 82 -5.02 7.65 8.27
N VAL A 83 -3.94 8.41 8.03
CA VAL A 83 -3.96 9.59 7.15
C VAL A 83 -4.00 9.17 5.68
N LEU A 84 -3.26 8.13 5.28
CA LEU A 84 -3.25 7.65 3.89
C LEU A 84 -4.41 6.73 3.55
N LEU A 85 -4.96 5.93 4.48
CA LEU A 85 -6.03 4.97 4.13
C LEU A 85 -7.40 5.29 4.74
N VAL A 86 -7.53 6.35 5.55
CA VAL A 86 -8.78 6.73 6.25
C VAL A 86 -9.45 5.50 6.93
N LEU A 87 -8.64 4.50 7.25
CA LEU A 87 -9.04 3.27 7.88
C LEU A 87 -8.50 3.37 9.29
N GLN A 88 -9.40 3.55 10.25
CA GLN A 88 -9.07 3.44 11.67
C GLN A 88 -8.60 2.01 11.91
N ILE A 89 -7.30 1.88 12.09
CA ILE A 89 -6.66 0.60 12.36
C ILE A 89 -6.48 0.50 13.85
N ASN A 90 -7.01 -0.58 14.43
CA ASN A 90 -6.79 -0.91 15.83
C ASN A 90 -5.33 -1.36 16.04
N ASP A 91 -4.82 -1.17 17.26
CA ASP A 91 -3.50 -1.62 17.68
C ASP A 91 -3.19 -3.06 17.28
N ASP A 92 -4.14 -3.97 17.51
CA ASP A 92 -4.01 -5.39 17.20
C ASP A 92 -3.85 -5.69 15.71
N GLU A 93 -4.36 -4.80 14.84
CA GLU A 93 -4.21 -4.98 13.40
C GLU A 93 -2.83 -4.52 12.91
N VAL A 94 -2.19 -3.54 13.55
CA VAL A 94 -0.88 -3.04 13.10
C VAL A 94 0.12 -4.20 12.98
N GLU A 95 0.17 -5.08 13.97
CA GLU A 95 1.03 -6.25 13.98
C GLU A 95 0.70 -7.23 12.85
N LEU A 96 -0.59 -7.52 12.64
CA LEU A 96 -1.05 -8.39 11.54
C LEU A 96 -0.55 -7.89 10.18
N TRP A 97 -0.57 -6.58 9.97
CA TRP A 97 -0.13 -5.97 8.72
C TRP A 97 1.38 -5.94 8.57
N VAL A 98 2.13 -5.72 9.64
CA VAL A 98 3.59 -5.85 9.62
C VAL A 98 3.97 -7.32 9.35
N VAL A 99 3.31 -8.30 9.96
CA VAL A 99 3.52 -9.73 9.68
C VAL A 99 3.21 -10.04 8.21
N LYS A 100 2.12 -9.50 7.66
CA LYS A 100 1.80 -9.66 6.24
C LYS A 100 2.87 -9.07 5.32
N ALA A 101 3.44 -7.92 5.66
CA ALA A 101 4.52 -7.30 4.91
C ALA A 101 5.79 -8.17 4.90
N ILE A 102 6.15 -8.72 6.08
CA ILE A 102 7.26 -9.67 6.22
C ILE A 102 7.00 -10.95 5.42
N THR A 103 5.80 -11.52 5.55
CA THR A 103 5.39 -12.74 4.83
C THR A 103 5.40 -12.54 3.32
N SER A 104 5.06 -11.33 2.87
CA SER A 104 5.11 -10.93 1.46
C SER A 104 6.53 -10.70 0.95
N LYS A 105 7.55 -10.84 1.82
CA LYS A 105 8.97 -10.55 1.55
C LYS A 105 9.21 -9.13 1.01
N LEU A 106 8.34 -8.19 1.37
CA LEU A 106 8.44 -6.79 0.96
C LEU A 106 9.35 -5.99 1.89
N ILE A 107 9.44 -6.40 3.16
CA ILE A 107 10.28 -5.78 4.20
C ILE A 107 10.79 -6.89 5.11
N ASP A 108 12.04 -6.80 5.52
CA ASP A 108 12.57 -7.60 6.61
C ASP A 108 12.61 -6.73 7.87
N CYS A 109 11.72 -6.99 8.82
CA CYS A 109 11.61 -6.19 10.04
C CYS A 109 11.30 -7.04 11.28
N LYS A 110 11.71 -6.54 12.44
CA LYS A 110 11.54 -7.15 13.75
C LYS A 110 10.63 -6.26 14.60
N MET A 111 9.57 -6.84 15.14
CA MET A 111 8.67 -6.12 16.04
C MET A 111 9.22 -6.14 17.47
N ASP A 112 9.24 -4.98 18.11
CA ASP A 112 9.51 -4.81 19.53
C ASP A 112 8.24 -4.29 20.20
N GLN A 113 7.44 -5.24 20.69
CA GLN A 113 6.14 -4.97 21.30
C GLN A 113 6.28 -4.22 22.63
N MET A 114 7.39 -4.39 23.36
CA MET A 114 7.64 -3.71 24.64
C MET A 114 7.85 -2.21 24.46
N ASN A 115 8.50 -1.83 23.35
CA ASN A 115 8.79 -0.44 23.01
C ASN A 115 7.81 0.13 21.98
N GLU A 116 6.83 -0.65 21.52
CA GLU A 116 5.88 -0.28 20.45
C GLU A 116 6.58 0.25 19.19
N VAL A 117 7.67 -0.41 18.78
CA VAL A 117 8.45 -0.04 17.58
C VAL A 117 8.69 -1.23 16.65
N VAL A 118 8.68 -0.96 15.35
CA VAL A 118 9.08 -1.91 14.30
C VAL A 118 10.49 -1.55 13.84
N ILE A 119 11.42 -2.50 13.95
CA ILE A 119 12.82 -2.31 13.54
C ILE A 119 13.02 -2.92 12.15
N VAL A 120 13.20 -2.08 11.13
CA VAL A 120 13.45 -2.53 9.75
C VAL A 120 14.93 -2.87 9.58
N SER A 121 15.21 -4.12 9.22
CA SER A 121 16.57 -4.65 9.05
C SER A 121 17.01 -4.72 7.59
N ARG A 122 16.07 -4.88 6.65
CA ARG A 122 16.38 -4.93 5.20
C ARG A 122 15.17 -4.51 4.35
N TYR A 123 15.45 -3.79 3.26
CA TYR A 123 14.52 -3.39 2.19
C TYR A 123 14.85 -4.14 0.90
#